data_AF-A0A9P8B9J2-F1
#
_entry.id   AF-A0A9P8B9J2-F1
#
_cell.length_a   1.000
_cell.length_b   1.000
_cell.length_c   1.000
_cell.angle_alpha   90.00
_cell.angle_beta   90.00
_cell.angle_gamma   90.00
#
_symmetry.space_group_name_H-M   'P 1'
#
loop_
_entity.id
_entity.type
_entity.pdbx_description
1 polymer ?
#
loop_
_entity_poly.entity_id
_entity_poly.type
_entity_poly.pdbx_seq_one_letter_code
_entity_poly.pdbx_strand_id
1 'polypeptide(L)'
;MSYSYIHDLDKGLNSAGMRELVLTNPPPSRHTHHYPYHKGSRSLVVFGLVLALITGSAFIFIGIVIYHRSPSGEKYIRVDLSRWADVALGLSFNALVTVCTDATGYVHGTTLKWGLASEGRLEFNTNIRLFRTTKGALSVNGPVVNTIYTISIIFSYAASSTVFLHSSIFPKFLSKLMGSQPPAQSYSIVSFLPPIILGLSLAIQAILGLIAFFKTEVPTWSSSPLDVASALVYHQYVRHRPQRCMRPVTKIQNSLIKPVPPLSVQPSALSSHRTVYRSLWFVWIALAVWAGWMGIWGFYGVPDRLQFNGSVAPLRALGLGVLYLAAVQSVVTIDLHCCEMVTTLARDELVWRAASTPAGAQPAGNPLIVVLGSWQSVGLLLTKPATHWFFGITLSIVAGEGLYGTSLILCFPLVLLAVALFTTIVVTRQPLGPQPATYGHVQTLADLVDRWSMVMYWGDKEKLGWPVGHAGTSDVPLPPVKMGELYA
;
A
#
# COMPACT_ATOMS: atom_id res chain seq x y z
N MET A 1 -13.80 -20.43 -51.17
CA MET A 1 -12.69 -21.42 -51.12
C MET A 1 -11.80 -21.22 -49.88
N SER A 2 -12.35 -21.13 -48.66
CA SER A 2 -11.51 -20.97 -47.45
C SER A 2 -12.24 -21.29 -46.13
N TYR A 3 -12.95 -22.42 -46.07
CA TYR A 3 -13.55 -22.92 -44.82
C TYR A 3 -13.26 -24.40 -44.53
N SER A 4 -12.57 -25.11 -45.44
CA SER A 4 -12.31 -26.55 -45.28
C SER A 4 -10.99 -26.89 -44.57
N TYR A 5 -10.12 -25.91 -44.32
CA TYR A 5 -8.78 -26.18 -43.76
C TYR A 5 -8.72 -26.25 -42.23
N ILE A 6 -9.76 -25.82 -41.53
CA ILE A 6 -9.79 -25.83 -40.05
C ILE A 6 -10.38 -27.15 -39.51
N HIS A 7 -11.16 -27.88 -40.32
CA HIS A 7 -11.83 -29.10 -39.86
C HIS A 7 -10.93 -30.35 -39.93
N ASP A 8 -9.82 -30.30 -40.69
CA ASP A 8 -8.87 -31.41 -40.80
C ASP A 8 -7.70 -31.35 -39.81
N LEU A 9 -7.46 -30.20 -39.17
CA LEU A 9 -6.50 -30.10 -38.06
C LEU A 9 -7.04 -30.71 -36.76
N ASP A 10 -8.37 -30.87 -36.64
CA ASP A 10 -9.03 -31.41 -35.44
C ASP A 10 -9.12 -32.94 -35.44
N LYS A 11 -8.97 -33.59 -36.61
CA LYS A 11 -9.03 -35.07 -36.74
C LYS A 11 -7.68 -35.76 -36.69
N GLY A 12 -6.57 -35.02 -36.77
CA GLY A 12 -5.20 -35.56 -36.67
C GLY A 12 -4.65 -35.67 -35.25
N LEU A 13 -5.31 -35.06 -34.26
CA LEU A 13 -4.88 -35.08 -32.85
C LEU A 13 -5.48 -36.31 -32.15
N ASN A 14 -4.99 -37.48 -32.54
CA ASN A 14 -5.29 -38.74 -31.86
C ASN A 14 -4.98 -38.62 -30.35
N SER A 15 -6.02 -38.87 -29.57
CA SER A 15 -6.15 -38.72 -28.11
C SER A 15 -5.30 -39.68 -27.26
N ALA A 16 -4.46 -40.51 -27.89
CA ALA A 16 -3.58 -41.45 -27.21
C ALA A 16 -2.17 -40.86 -26.97
N GLY A 17 -1.54 -40.24 -27.97
CA GLY A 17 -0.21 -39.65 -27.83
C GLY A 17 -0.16 -38.41 -26.93
N MET A 18 -1.26 -37.65 -26.87
CA MET A 18 -1.35 -36.47 -25.99
C MET A 18 -1.65 -36.84 -24.53
N ARG A 19 -2.27 -38.00 -24.26
CA ARG A 19 -2.46 -38.49 -22.89
C ARG A 19 -1.18 -39.07 -22.29
N GLU A 20 -0.36 -39.74 -23.11
CA GLU A 20 0.95 -40.22 -22.65
C GLU A 20 1.96 -39.08 -22.46
N LEU A 21 1.98 -38.02 -23.28
CA LEU A 21 2.92 -36.90 -23.11
C LEU A 21 2.51 -35.84 -22.08
N VAL A 22 1.23 -35.75 -21.71
CA VAL A 22 0.80 -34.97 -20.54
C VAL A 22 1.16 -35.69 -19.23
N LEU A 23 1.40 -37.00 -19.28
CA LEU A 23 1.86 -37.82 -18.15
C LEU A 23 3.39 -37.94 -18.04
N THR A 24 4.16 -37.48 -19.03
CA THR A 24 5.64 -37.54 -19.01
C THR A 24 6.32 -36.21 -18.72
N ASN A 25 5.57 -35.15 -18.38
CA ASN A 25 6.18 -34.15 -17.50
C ASN A 25 6.33 -34.82 -16.14
N PRO A 26 7.56 -35.19 -15.71
CA PRO A 26 7.73 -35.68 -14.35
C PRO A 26 7.09 -34.63 -13.42
N PRO A 27 6.41 -35.05 -12.33
CA PRO A 27 6.04 -34.09 -11.29
C PRO A 27 7.29 -33.24 -11.03
N PRO A 28 7.18 -31.90 -11.03
CA PRO A 28 8.33 -31.00 -11.03
C PRO A 28 9.33 -31.57 -10.04
N SER A 29 10.49 -32.00 -10.58
CA SER A 29 11.46 -32.80 -9.84
C SER A 29 11.62 -32.16 -8.47
N ARG A 30 11.44 -32.93 -7.40
CA ARG A 30 11.53 -32.50 -5.98
C ARG A 30 12.87 -31.81 -5.61
N HIS A 31 13.76 -31.60 -6.57
CA HIS A 31 14.86 -30.65 -6.52
C HIS A 31 14.36 -29.20 -6.71
N THR A 32 13.26 -28.81 -6.06
CA THR A 32 13.04 -27.39 -5.79
C THR A 32 14.01 -27.02 -4.68
N HIS A 33 15.12 -26.38 -5.07
CA HIS A 33 16.06 -25.81 -4.11
C HIS A 33 15.27 -25.13 -3.00
N HIS A 34 15.54 -25.54 -1.76
CA HIS A 34 14.97 -24.95 -0.57
C HIS A 34 15.43 -23.49 -0.56
N TYR A 35 14.60 -22.59 -1.08
CA TYR A 35 14.89 -21.17 -1.08
C TYR A 35 15.13 -20.77 0.38
N PRO A 36 16.28 -20.18 0.73
CA PRO A 36 16.49 -19.69 2.08
C PRO A 36 15.54 -18.52 2.29
N TYR A 37 14.32 -18.83 2.77
CA TYR A 37 13.30 -17.84 3.10
C TYR A 37 13.95 -16.79 4.00
N HIS A 38 14.04 -15.56 3.47
CA HIS A 38 14.94 -14.54 4.00
C HIS A 38 14.70 -14.29 5.49
N LYS A 39 15.64 -14.74 6.34
CA LYS A 39 15.66 -14.45 7.78
C LYS A 39 15.59 -12.94 8.04
N GLY A 40 16.17 -12.13 7.15
CA GLY A 40 16.18 -10.66 7.24
C GLY A 40 14.78 -10.03 7.27
N SER A 41 13.86 -10.45 6.39
CA SER A 41 12.50 -9.88 6.34
C SER A 41 11.72 -10.18 7.61
N ARG A 42 11.87 -11.39 8.17
CA ARG A 42 11.24 -11.76 9.45
C ARG A 42 11.81 -10.97 10.63
N SER A 43 13.14 -10.78 10.68
CA SER A 43 13.77 -9.94 11.71
C SER A 43 13.33 -8.48 11.61
N LEU A 44 13.24 -7.92 10.40
CA LEU A 44 12.75 -6.56 10.18
C LEU A 44 11.29 -6.38 10.65
N VAL A 45 10.46 -7.39 10.42
CA VAL A 45 9.08 -7.44 10.92
C VAL A 45 9.01 -7.39 12.44
N VAL A 46 9.80 -8.23 13.12
CA VAL A 46 9.84 -8.25 14.58
C VAL A 46 10.35 -6.92 15.13
N PHE A 47 11.41 -6.38 14.53
CA PHE A 47 11.93 -5.06 14.89
C PHE A 47 10.86 -3.97 14.74
N GLY A 48 10.12 -3.97 13.63
CA GLY A 48 9.04 -3.02 13.37
C GLY A 48 7.90 -3.09 14.39
N LEU A 49 7.49 -4.30 14.79
CA LEU A 49 6.48 -4.50 15.85
C LEU A 49 6.97 -3.98 17.20
N VAL A 50 8.22 -4.29 17.56
CA VAL A 50 8.84 -3.82 18.82
C VAL A 50 8.96 -2.30 18.84
N LEU A 51 9.40 -1.70 17.73
CA LEU A 51 9.50 -0.25 17.58
C LEU A 51 8.14 0.43 17.76
N ALA A 52 7.08 -0.12 17.14
CA ALA A 52 5.72 0.41 17.28
C ALA A 52 5.19 0.29 18.72
N LEU A 53 5.47 -0.82 19.41
CA LEU A 53 5.11 -1.00 20.83
C LEU A 53 5.85 -0.01 21.74
N ILE A 54 7.17 0.12 21.60
CA ILE A 54 7.99 1.05 22.38
C ILE A 54 7.50 2.48 22.17
N THR A 55 7.31 2.88 20.90
CA THR A 55 6.82 4.21 20.54
C THR A 55 5.43 4.45 21.13
N GLY A 56 4.52 3.48 20.99
CA GLY A 56 3.17 3.56 21.57
C GLY A 56 3.18 3.73 23.08
N SER A 57 3.96 2.89 23.79
CA SER A 57 4.13 2.98 25.24
C SER A 57 4.75 4.30 25.69
N ALA A 58 5.75 4.83 24.96
CA ALA A 58 6.36 6.11 25.25
C ALA A 58 5.34 7.26 25.16
N PHE A 59 4.50 7.30 24.11
CA PHE A 59 3.47 8.33 23.98
C PHE A 59 2.36 8.22 25.06
N ILE A 60 1.98 7.00 25.45
CA ILE A 60 1.06 6.80 26.59
C ILE A 60 1.70 7.37 27.88
N PHE A 61 2.96 7.02 28.15
CA PHE A 61 3.68 7.51 29.32
C PHE A 61 3.81 9.04 29.33
N ILE A 62 4.20 9.64 28.20
CA ILE A 62 4.27 11.11 28.05
C ILE A 62 2.92 11.74 28.36
N GLY A 63 1.82 11.21 27.81
CA GLY A 63 0.47 11.71 28.09
C GLY A 63 0.08 11.61 29.56
N ILE A 64 0.38 10.49 30.23
CA ILE A 64 0.14 10.31 31.67
C ILE A 64 0.95 11.33 32.49
N VAL A 65 2.23 11.52 32.15
CA VAL A 65 3.10 12.50 32.82
C VAL A 65 2.55 13.92 32.68
N ILE A 66 2.11 14.32 31.48
CA ILE A 66 1.47 15.62 31.25
C ILE A 66 0.21 15.77 32.10
N TYR A 67 -0.62 14.73 32.15
CA TYR A 67 -1.87 14.72 32.92
C TYR A 67 -1.65 14.95 34.43
N HIS A 68 -0.59 14.36 34.99
CA HIS A 68 -0.26 14.47 36.42
C HIS A 68 0.55 15.71 36.78
N ARG A 69 1.46 16.18 35.90
CA ARG A 69 2.31 17.35 36.18
C ARG A 69 1.62 18.69 35.90
N SER A 70 0.56 18.69 35.10
CA SER A 70 -0.15 19.94 34.80
C SER A 70 -0.80 20.53 36.05
N PRO A 71 -0.73 21.87 36.24
CA PRO A 71 -1.48 22.57 37.28
C PRO A 71 -2.97 22.21 37.24
N SER A 72 -3.61 22.20 38.42
CA SER A 72 -5.01 21.80 38.59
C SER A 72 -5.93 22.61 37.66
N GLY A 73 -6.51 21.93 36.66
CA GLY A 73 -7.51 22.50 35.74
C GLY A 73 -7.08 22.56 34.28
N GLU A 74 -5.78 22.75 33.98
CA GLU A 74 -5.32 23.04 32.62
C GLU A 74 -5.06 21.76 31.78
N LYS A 75 -4.54 20.69 32.39
CA LYS A 75 -4.21 19.41 31.73
C LYS A 75 -3.38 19.57 30.43
N TYR A 76 -2.48 20.55 30.39
CA TYR A 76 -1.55 20.76 29.29
C TYR A 76 -0.21 21.31 29.82
N ILE A 77 0.84 21.21 29.02
CA ILE A 77 2.13 21.86 29.30
C ILE A 77 2.42 22.90 28.21
N ARG A 78 2.85 24.09 28.62
CA ARG A 78 3.37 25.12 27.70
C ARG A 78 4.82 24.81 27.37
N VAL A 79 5.15 24.80 26.08
CA VAL A 79 6.51 24.58 25.61
C VAL A 79 6.88 25.74 24.69
N ASP A 80 7.92 26.47 25.08
CA ASP A 80 8.47 27.56 24.28
C ASP A 80 9.37 26.98 23.18
N LEU A 81 8.74 26.59 22.07
CA LEU A 81 9.42 26.13 20.88
C LEU A 81 9.61 27.29 19.90
N SER A 82 10.77 27.29 19.23
CA SER A 82 10.90 28.11 18.02
C SER A 82 9.90 27.61 16.97
N ARG A 83 9.41 28.52 16.12
CA ARG A 83 8.48 28.18 15.03
C ARG A 83 8.98 27.03 14.14
N TRP A 84 10.28 27.01 13.87
CA TRP A 84 10.89 25.96 13.05
C TRP A 84 11.00 24.63 13.78
N ALA A 85 11.25 24.65 15.10
CA ALA A 85 11.25 23.45 15.91
C ALA A 85 9.86 22.80 15.95
N ASP A 86 8.79 23.58 16.11
CA ASP A 86 7.42 23.05 16.10
C ASP A 86 7.06 22.40 14.76
N VAL A 87 7.33 23.10 13.66
CA VAL A 87 7.15 22.58 12.31
C VAL A 87 7.94 21.28 12.08
N ALA A 88 9.21 21.25 12.47
CA ALA A 88 10.07 20.08 12.31
C ALA A 88 9.63 18.90 13.19
N LEU A 89 9.18 19.16 14.42
CA LEU A 89 8.66 18.14 15.33
C LEU A 89 7.35 17.53 14.79
N GLY A 90 6.44 18.36 14.27
CA GLY A 90 5.22 17.89 13.62
C GLY A 90 5.51 16.94 12.46
N LEU A 91 6.46 17.30 11.59
CA LEU A 91 6.88 16.42 10.49
C LEU A 91 7.56 15.15 11.00
N SER A 92 8.43 15.26 12.02
CA SER A 92 9.14 14.13 12.61
C SER A 92 8.18 13.12 13.26
N PHE A 93 7.13 13.59 13.92
CA PHE A 93 6.09 12.72 14.49
C PHE A 93 5.29 12.02 13.40
N ASN A 94 4.89 12.73 12.34
CA ASN A 94 4.21 12.09 11.21
C ASN A 94 5.11 11.05 10.53
N ALA A 95 6.41 11.32 10.36
CA ALA A 95 7.38 10.36 9.83
C ALA A 95 7.51 9.13 10.73
N LEU A 96 7.64 9.32 12.05
CA LEU A 96 7.70 8.22 13.02
C LEU A 96 6.43 7.37 13.01
N VAL A 97 5.25 8.02 12.96
CA VAL A 97 3.96 7.35 12.83
C VAL A 97 3.93 6.55 11.54
N THR A 98 4.30 7.13 10.39
CA THR A 98 4.37 6.40 9.13
C THR A 98 5.26 5.18 9.21
N VAL A 99 6.46 5.28 9.79
CA VAL A 99 7.36 4.13 9.97
C VAL A 99 6.69 3.03 10.82
N CYS A 100 6.03 3.40 11.92
CA CYS A 100 5.35 2.43 12.79
C CYS A 100 4.12 1.80 12.10
N THR A 101 3.30 2.59 11.41
CA THR A 101 2.10 2.11 10.71
C THR A 101 2.43 1.27 9.49
N ASP A 102 3.49 1.60 8.75
CA ASP A 102 3.94 0.82 7.59
C ASP A 102 4.58 -0.49 8.06
N ALA A 103 5.37 -0.48 9.15
CA ALA A 103 5.94 -1.68 9.73
C ALA A 103 4.86 -2.66 10.23
N THR A 104 3.93 -2.20 11.07
CA THR A 104 2.80 -3.05 11.53
C THR A 104 1.90 -3.44 10.36
N GLY A 105 1.74 -2.54 9.38
CA GLY A 105 0.93 -2.74 8.19
C GLY A 105 1.47 -3.82 7.27
N TYR A 106 2.80 -3.92 7.17
CA TYR A 106 3.48 -4.99 6.47
C TYR A 106 3.20 -6.36 7.10
N VAL A 107 3.25 -6.45 8.44
CA VAL A 107 2.93 -7.69 9.16
C VAL A 107 1.51 -8.11 8.87
N HIS A 108 0.56 -7.20 9.14
CA HIS A 108 -0.85 -7.44 8.95
C HIS A 108 -1.20 -7.78 7.48
N GLY A 109 -0.60 -7.08 6.51
CA GLY A 109 -0.79 -7.35 5.09
C GLY A 109 -0.24 -8.71 4.66
N THR A 110 0.91 -9.11 5.19
CA THR A 110 1.51 -10.43 4.91
C THR A 110 0.69 -11.56 5.53
N THR A 111 0.23 -11.40 6.77
CA THR A 111 -0.63 -12.41 7.42
C THR A 111 -1.99 -12.50 6.75
N LEU A 112 -2.59 -11.38 6.33
CA LEU A 112 -3.83 -11.39 5.54
C LEU A 112 -3.62 -12.10 4.21
N LYS A 113 -2.51 -11.86 3.50
CA LYS A 113 -2.16 -12.54 2.24
C LYS A 113 -2.17 -14.06 2.40
N TRP A 114 -1.49 -14.57 3.42
CA TRP A 114 -1.42 -16.02 3.66
C TRP A 114 -2.71 -16.60 4.23
N GLY A 115 -3.45 -15.83 5.02
CA GLY A 115 -4.83 -16.19 5.39
C GLY A 115 -5.72 -16.36 4.16
N LEU A 116 -5.71 -15.41 3.22
CA LEU A 116 -6.45 -15.52 1.97
C LEU A 116 -5.97 -16.69 1.09
N ALA A 117 -4.67 -17.00 1.11
CA ALA A 117 -4.12 -18.15 0.39
C ALA A 117 -4.65 -19.47 0.93
N SER A 118 -4.67 -19.64 2.25
CA SER A 118 -5.23 -20.83 2.90
C SER A 118 -6.73 -21.03 2.61
N GLU A 119 -7.45 -19.95 2.32
CA GLU A 119 -8.86 -19.97 1.91
C GLU A 119 -9.08 -20.16 0.40
N GLY A 120 -8.01 -20.19 -0.41
CA GLY A 120 -8.11 -20.23 -1.88
C GLY A 120 -8.67 -18.94 -2.50
N ARG A 121 -8.56 -17.81 -1.80
CA ARG A 121 -9.10 -16.50 -2.22
C ARG A 121 -8.03 -15.48 -2.59
N LEU A 122 -6.76 -15.89 -2.58
CA LEU A 122 -5.64 -15.04 -2.95
C LEU A 122 -5.52 -14.97 -4.48
N GLU A 123 -5.82 -13.80 -5.05
CA GLU A 123 -5.71 -13.56 -6.49
C GLU A 123 -4.40 -12.83 -6.84
N PHE A 124 -4.06 -11.79 -6.07
CA PHE A 124 -2.89 -10.94 -6.29
C PHE A 124 -1.93 -10.98 -5.11
N ASN A 125 -0.64 -10.79 -5.35
CA ASN A 125 0.38 -10.63 -4.32
C ASN A 125 0.07 -9.43 -3.40
N THR A 126 -0.42 -8.35 -3.98
CA THR A 126 -0.81 -7.13 -3.28
C THR A 126 -2.34 -7.02 -3.27
N ASN A 127 -2.98 -7.29 -2.12
CA ASN A 127 -4.42 -7.06 -1.92
C ASN A 127 -4.65 -5.86 -1.01
N ILE A 128 -5.70 -5.09 -1.29
CA ILE A 128 -6.12 -4.03 -0.36
C ILE A 128 -6.71 -4.65 0.89
N ARG A 129 -6.05 -4.44 2.03
CA ARG A 129 -6.53 -4.83 3.36
C ARG A 129 -7.90 -4.26 3.75
N LEU A 130 -8.29 -3.12 3.15
CA LEU A 130 -9.61 -2.50 3.31
C LEU A 130 -10.74 -3.23 2.56
N PHE A 131 -10.45 -3.92 1.45
CA PHE A 131 -11.49 -4.55 0.61
C PHE A 131 -11.50 -6.08 0.65
N ARG A 132 -10.48 -6.70 1.24
CA ARG A 132 -10.37 -8.16 1.36
C ARG A 132 -10.11 -8.55 2.80
N THR A 133 -10.83 -9.57 3.26
CA THR A 133 -10.75 -10.11 4.62
C THR A 133 -10.84 -11.62 4.57
N THR A 134 -10.27 -12.30 5.57
CA THR A 134 -10.50 -13.74 5.79
C THR A 134 -11.95 -14.00 6.22
N LYS A 135 -12.40 -15.25 6.13
CA LYS A 135 -13.70 -15.71 6.61
C LYS A 135 -13.77 -15.56 8.13
N GLY A 136 -14.96 -15.21 8.63
CA GLY A 136 -15.23 -15.01 10.05
C GLY A 136 -14.95 -13.58 10.51
N ALA A 137 -15.95 -12.96 11.15
CA ALA A 137 -15.92 -11.54 11.52
C ALA A 137 -14.76 -11.17 12.46
N LEU A 138 -14.51 -12.02 13.47
CA LEU A 138 -13.49 -11.87 14.50
C LEU A 138 -12.22 -12.70 14.23
N SER A 139 -12.08 -13.27 13.02
CA SER A 139 -10.81 -13.90 12.63
C SER A 139 -9.70 -12.85 12.62
N VAL A 140 -8.45 -13.29 12.73
CA VAL A 140 -7.29 -12.40 12.92
C VAL A 140 -7.12 -11.37 11.80
N ASN A 141 -7.56 -11.70 10.58
CA ASN A 141 -7.61 -10.77 9.45
C ASN A 141 -9.05 -10.62 8.91
N GLY A 142 -10.03 -10.76 9.80
CA GLY A 142 -11.46 -10.63 9.53
C GLY A 142 -11.89 -9.16 9.43
N PRO A 143 -13.12 -8.90 8.95
CA PRO A 143 -13.61 -7.54 8.71
C PRO A 143 -13.60 -6.67 9.96
N VAL A 144 -13.92 -7.20 11.15
CA VAL A 144 -13.92 -6.40 12.39
C VAL A 144 -12.50 -6.01 12.77
N VAL A 145 -11.57 -6.97 12.75
CA VAL A 145 -10.16 -6.71 13.09
C VAL A 145 -9.51 -5.74 12.11
N ASN A 146 -9.75 -5.91 10.80
CA ASN A 146 -9.26 -4.98 9.78
C ASN A 146 -9.86 -3.57 9.94
N THR A 147 -11.13 -3.48 10.36
CA THR A 147 -11.79 -2.19 10.64
C THR A 147 -11.16 -1.51 11.85
N ILE A 148 -10.96 -2.23 12.96
CA ILE A 148 -10.28 -1.71 14.15
C ILE A 148 -8.86 -1.25 13.80
N TYR A 149 -8.13 -2.04 13.01
CA TYR A 149 -6.79 -1.70 12.57
C TYR A 149 -6.79 -0.41 11.72
N THR A 150 -7.73 -0.28 10.78
CA THR A 150 -7.90 0.93 9.95
C THR A 150 -8.25 2.15 10.80
N ILE A 151 -9.20 2.03 11.72
CA ILE A 151 -9.59 3.09 12.65
C ILE A 151 -8.37 3.52 13.48
N SER A 152 -7.58 2.56 13.97
CA SER A 152 -6.37 2.85 14.75
C SER A 152 -5.34 3.63 13.93
N ILE A 153 -5.18 3.34 12.63
CA ILE A 153 -4.29 4.13 11.76
C ILE A 153 -4.79 5.57 11.63
N ILE A 154 -6.09 5.74 11.38
CA ILE A 154 -6.71 7.07 11.26
C ILE A 154 -6.48 7.88 12.54
N PHE A 155 -6.73 7.28 13.71
CA PHE A 155 -6.49 7.93 15.00
C PHE A 155 -5.02 8.22 15.25
N SER A 156 -4.07 7.37 14.83
CA SER A 156 -2.64 7.68 14.97
C SER A 156 -2.25 8.95 14.20
N TYR A 157 -2.72 9.11 12.95
CA TYR A 157 -2.41 10.32 12.19
C TYR A 157 -3.14 11.56 12.70
N ALA A 158 -4.43 11.43 13.07
CA ALA A 158 -5.20 12.54 13.64
C ALA A 158 -4.63 13.00 14.99
N ALA A 159 -4.27 12.06 15.86
CA ALA A 159 -3.65 12.36 17.15
C ALA A 159 -2.25 12.97 16.97
N SER A 160 -1.43 12.46 16.05
CA SER A 160 -0.11 13.04 15.78
C SER A 160 -0.16 14.50 15.31
N SER A 161 -1.22 14.85 14.56
CA SER A 161 -1.47 16.22 14.09
C SER A 161 -1.95 17.16 15.19
N THR A 162 -2.38 16.64 16.33
CA THR A 162 -2.93 17.42 17.46
C THR A 162 -2.05 17.39 18.71
N VAL A 163 -0.89 16.72 18.68
CA VAL A 163 0.05 16.72 19.82
C VAL A 163 0.49 18.15 20.16
N PHE A 164 0.77 18.97 19.14
CA PHE A 164 1.12 20.38 19.31
C PHE A 164 -0.08 21.26 18.91
N LEU A 165 -0.74 21.82 19.93
CA LEU A 165 -1.80 22.81 19.74
C LEU A 165 -1.14 24.18 19.68
N HIS A 166 -1.31 24.89 18.57
CA HIS A 166 -0.77 26.24 18.42
C HIS A 166 -1.73 27.27 19.00
N SER A 167 -1.22 28.22 19.78
CA SER A 167 -2.02 29.34 20.33
C SER A 167 -2.22 30.50 19.34
N SER A 168 -1.41 30.60 18.28
CA SER A 168 -1.58 31.60 17.21
C SER A 168 -0.84 31.21 15.93
N ILE A 169 -1.49 30.52 15.00
CA ILE A 169 -0.94 30.24 13.65
C ILE A 169 -1.22 31.40 12.69
N PHE A 170 -1.36 32.64 13.16
CA PHE A 170 -1.50 33.74 12.22
C PHE A 170 -0.14 34.00 11.58
N PRO A 171 0.07 33.74 10.28
CA PRO A 171 1.35 33.99 9.66
C PRO A 171 1.58 35.49 9.71
N LYS A 172 2.71 35.94 10.28
CA LYS A 172 3.09 37.36 10.32
C LYS A 172 2.99 38.06 8.95
N PHE A 173 3.16 37.29 7.87
CA PHE A 173 2.97 37.77 6.50
C PHE A 173 1.50 38.18 6.20
N LEU A 174 0.53 37.37 6.63
CA LEU A 174 -0.89 37.63 6.46
C LEU A 174 -1.41 38.70 7.42
N SER A 175 -0.92 38.75 8.66
CA SER A 175 -1.24 39.86 9.57
C SER A 175 -0.71 41.18 9.04
N LYS A 176 0.46 41.17 8.40
CA LYS A 176 1.05 42.34 7.73
C LYS A 176 0.27 42.77 6.48
N LEU A 177 -0.27 41.82 5.71
CA LEU A 177 -1.16 42.11 4.57
C LEU A 177 -2.51 42.67 4.99
N MET A 178 -3.04 42.27 6.15
CA MET A 178 -4.36 42.67 6.64
C MET A 178 -4.32 43.80 7.69
N GLY A 179 -3.15 44.40 7.94
CA GLY A 179 -2.99 45.52 8.87
C GLY A 179 -3.27 45.18 10.34
N SER A 180 -3.28 43.90 10.72
CA SER A 180 -3.56 43.47 12.10
C SER A 180 -2.27 43.40 12.94
N GLN A 181 -2.35 43.90 14.18
CA GLN A 181 -1.27 43.80 15.16
C GLN A 181 -0.91 42.31 15.38
N PRO A 182 0.38 41.92 15.31
CA PRO A 182 0.77 40.55 15.55
C PRO A 182 0.42 40.17 17.00
N PRO A 183 -0.21 39.00 17.24
CA PRO A 183 -0.55 38.57 18.59
C PRO A 183 0.72 38.45 19.45
N ALA A 184 0.55 38.78 20.74
CA ALA A 184 1.58 38.61 21.76
C ALA A 184 2.02 37.14 21.82
N GLN A 185 3.34 36.90 21.76
CA GLN A 185 4.05 35.62 21.93
C GLN A 185 3.30 34.34 21.54
N SER A 186 3.65 33.75 20.39
CA SER A 186 3.24 32.39 20.04
C SER A 186 3.94 31.37 20.94
N TYR A 187 3.16 30.63 21.73
CA TYR A 187 3.63 29.49 22.52
C TYR A 187 2.88 28.22 22.07
N SER A 188 3.56 27.08 22.10
CA SER A 188 2.97 25.79 21.73
C SER A 188 2.47 25.09 22.98
N ILE A 189 1.28 24.53 22.91
CA ILE A 189 0.65 23.80 24.01
C ILE A 189 0.65 22.32 23.66
N VAL A 190 1.16 21.50 24.57
CA VAL A 190 1.08 20.03 24.45
C VAL A 190 0.00 19.54 25.39
N SER A 191 -1.11 19.06 24.82
CA SER A 191 -2.19 18.45 25.61
C SER A 191 -1.88 16.99 25.93
N PHE A 192 -2.40 16.50 27.06
CA PHE A 192 -2.18 15.12 27.50
C PHE A 192 -2.90 14.07 26.63
N LEU A 193 -4.05 14.42 26.03
CA LEU A 193 -4.94 13.45 25.38
C LEU A 193 -4.39 12.94 24.02
N PRO A 194 -3.91 13.79 23.09
CA PRO A 194 -3.41 13.31 21.80
C PRO A 194 -2.25 12.32 21.92
N PRO A 195 -1.23 12.51 22.78
CA PRO A 195 -0.22 11.47 23.05
C PRO A 195 -0.81 10.14 23.51
N ILE A 196 -1.81 10.14 24.39
CA ILE A 196 -2.47 8.90 24.84
C ILE A 196 -3.18 8.21 23.68
N ILE A 197 -3.98 8.94 22.89
CA ILE A 197 -4.71 8.39 21.74
C ILE A 197 -3.74 7.84 20.71
N LEU A 198 -2.67 8.59 20.40
CA LEU A 198 -1.60 8.15 19.50
C LEU A 198 -0.96 6.86 20.00
N GLY A 199 -0.57 6.83 21.27
CA GLY A 199 0.11 5.68 21.85
C GLY A 199 -0.77 4.43 21.94
N LEU A 200 -2.05 4.57 22.31
CA LEU A 200 -3.03 3.48 22.29
C LEU A 200 -3.26 2.97 20.86
N SER A 201 -3.38 3.87 19.88
CA SER A 201 -3.58 3.51 18.48
C SER A 201 -2.42 2.70 17.91
N LEU A 202 -1.18 3.11 18.19
CA LEU A 202 0.02 2.36 17.78
C LEU A 202 0.13 1.01 18.52
N ALA A 203 -0.18 0.98 19.82
CA ALA A 203 -0.17 -0.25 20.61
C ALA A 203 -1.20 -1.26 20.09
N ILE A 204 -2.43 -0.82 19.78
CA ILE A 204 -3.48 -1.69 19.21
C ILE A 204 -3.00 -2.27 17.87
N GLN A 205 -2.46 -1.44 16.97
CA GLN A 205 -1.92 -1.91 15.68
C GLN A 205 -0.83 -2.97 15.87
N ALA A 206 0.11 -2.73 16.79
CA ALA A 206 1.21 -3.65 17.05
C ALA A 206 0.74 -4.95 17.73
N ILE A 207 -0.21 -4.89 18.67
CA ILE A 207 -0.81 -6.07 19.31
C ILE A 207 -1.57 -6.91 18.27
N LEU A 208 -2.38 -6.29 17.42
CA LEU A 208 -3.08 -6.99 16.35
C LEU A 208 -2.09 -7.64 15.37
N GLY A 209 -1.02 -6.91 15.01
CA GLY A 209 0.08 -7.44 14.20
C GLY A 209 0.80 -8.62 14.86
N LEU A 210 1.02 -8.58 16.18
CA LEU A 210 1.65 -9.66 16.95
C LEU A 210 0.76 -10.90 17.02
N ILE A 211 -0.54 -10.72 17.28
CA ILE A 211 -1.52 -11.80 17.25
C ILE A 211 -1.54 -12.45 15.86
N ALA A 212 -1.54 -11.65 14.79
CA ALA A 212 -1.48 -12.13 13.42
C ALA A 212 -0.20 -12.88 13.10
N PHE A 213 0.95 -12.36 13.57
CA PHE A 213 2.25 -12.98 13.41
C PHE A 213 2.33 -14.37 14.05
N PHE A 214 1.74 -14.56 15.23
CA PHE A 214 1.78 -15.86 15.92
C PHE A 214 0.69 -16.84 15.46
N LYS A 215 -0.48 -16.35 15.04
CA LYS A 215 -1.61 -17.22 14.66
C LYS A 215 -1.63 -17.62 13.18
N THR A 216 -0.91 -16.92 12.32
CA THR A 216 -0.93 -17.19 10.88
C THR A 216 0.32 -17.93 10.48
N GLU A 217 0.17 -19.08 9.84
CA GLU A 217 1.28 -19.76 9.18
C GLU A 217 1.68 -18.95 7.93
N VAL A 218 2.89 -18.41 7.95
CA VAL A 218 3.46 -17.58 6.88
C VAL A 218 4.64 -18.34 6.26
N PRO A 219 4.45 -19.02 5.12
CA PRO A 219 5.52 -19.72 4.40
C PRO A 219 6.70 -18.81 4.03
N THR A 220 6.42 -17.58 3.61
CA THR A 220 7.47 -16.58 3.33
C THR A 220 7.04 -15.18 3.75
N TRP A 221 7.99 -14.47 4.36
CA TRP A 221 7.91 -13.05 4.71
C TRP A 221 8.45 -12.15 3.60
N SER A 222 8.73 -12.70 2.42
CA SER A 222 9.13 -11.92 1.25
C SER A 222 7.94 -11.14 0.68
N SER A 223 8.22 -9.92 0.20
CA SER A 223 7.25 -9.12 -0.55
C SER A 223 7.36 -9.30 -2.06
N SER A 224 8.38 -10.03 -2.54
CA SER A 224 8.55 -10.32 -3.97
C SER A 224 7.38 -11.17 -4.47
N PRO A 225 6.75 -10.78 -5.59
CA PRO A 225 5.65 -11.55 -6.18
C PRO A 225 6.13 -12.93 -6.65
N LEU A 226 7.42 -13.08 -7.00
CA LEU A 226 8.00 -14.33 -7.46
C LEU A 226 8.19 -15.32 -6.30
N ASP A 227 8.66 -14.85 -5.15
CA ASP A 227 8.83 -15.69 -3.95
C ASP A 227 7.48 -16.15 -3.39
N VAL A 228 6.48 -15.27 -3.46
CA VAL A 228 5.12 -15.59 -3.05
C VAL A 228 4.49 -16.59 -4.02
N ALA A 229 4.61 -16.37 -5.33
CA ALA A 229 4.08 -17.31 -6.32
C ALA A 229 4.77 -18.68 -6.25
N SER A 230 6.10 -18.72 -6.08
CA SER A 230 6.85 -19.98 -5.95
C SER A 230 6.43 -20.76 -4.70
N ALA A 231 6.28 -20.07 -3.55
CA ALA A 231 5.79 -20.68 -2.32
C ALA A 231 4.35 -21.21 -2.48
N LEU A 232 3.46 -20.47 -3.16
CA LEU A 232 2.09 -20.89 -3.41
C LEU A 232 2.00 -22.12 -4.34
N VAL A 233 2.89 -22.21 -5.34
CA VAL A 233 3.01 -23.40 -6.20
C VAL A 233 3.56 -24.59 -5.42
N TYR A 234 4.60 -24.37 -4.61
CA TYR A 234 5.21 -25.42 -3.78
C TYR A 234 4.22 -26.04 -2.79
N HIS A 235 3.43 -25.20 -2.11
CA HIS A 235 2.38 -25.65 -1.19
C HIS A 235 1.08 -26.09 -1.91
N GLN A 236 1.07 -26.15 -3.23
CA GLN A 236 -0.07 -26.55 -4.07
C GLN A 236 -1.34 -25.70 -3.91
N TYR A 237 -1.22 -24.49 -3.34
CA TYR A 237 -2.32 -23.51 -3.31
C TYR A 237 -2.65 -22.98 -4.72
N VAL A 238 -1.64 -22.94 -5.59
CA VAL A 238 -1.77 -22.58 -7.00
C VAL A 238 -1.14 -23.69 -7.85
N ARG A 239 -1.78 -24.02 -8.97
CA ARG A 239 -1.27 -25.02 -9.91
C ARG A 239 -0.96 -24.34 -11.24
N HIS A 240 0.24 -24.57 -11.77
CA HIS A 240 0.63 -24.14 -13.11
C HIS A 240 -0.33 -24.74 -14.13
N ARG A 241 -0.89 -23.90 -15.01
CA ARG A 241 -1.75 -24.33 -16.12
C ARG A 241 -0.93 -24.30 -17.40
N PRO A 242 -0.72 -25.46 -18.06
CA PRO A 242 0.01 -25.49 -19.33
C PRO A 242 -0.71 -24.66 -20.40
N GLN A 243 0.03 -24.23 -21.42
CA GLN A 243 -0.52 -23.50 -22.60
C GLN A 243 -1.14 -22.13 -22.24
N ARG A 244 -0.45 -21.38 -21.37
CA ARG A 244 -0.80 -20.00 -21.04
C ARG A 244 0.42 -19.08 -21.00
N CYS A 245 1.46 -19.42 -21.75
CA CYS A 245 2.78 -18.82 -21.63
C CYS A 245 2.86 -17.39 -22.18
N MET A 246 1.86 -16.94 -22.94
CA MET A 246 1.83 -15.60 -23.53
C MET A 246 0.58 -14.78 -23.15
N ARG A 247 -0.12 -15.18 -22.08
CA ARG A 247 -1.40 -14.56 -21.70
C ARG A 247 -1.22 -13.53 -20.58
N PRO A 248 -1.53 -12.25 -20.81
CA PRO A 248 -1.54 -11.25 -19.74
C PRO A 248 -2.74 -11.48 -18.81
N VAL A 249 -2.66 -10.90 -17.61
CA VAL A 249 -3.71 -10.95 -16.58
C VAL A 249 -5.10 -10.50 -17.08
N THR A 250 -5.21 -9.60 -18.05
CA THR A 250 -6.52 -9.16 -18.58
C THR A 250 -7.30 -10.26 -19.30
N LYS A 251 -6.64 -11.31 -19.79
CA LYS A 251 -7.25 -12.39 -20.58
C LYS A 251 -7.55 -13.66 -19.75
N ILE A 252 -7.71 -13.52 -18.43
CA ILE A 252 -7.95 -14.68 -17.53
C ILE A 252 -9.28 -15.38 -17.80
N GLN A 253 -10.35 -14.63 -18.11
CA GLN A 253 -11.72 -15.16 -18.18
C GLN A 253 -12.07 -15.91 -19.47
N ASN A 254 -11.29 -15.74 -20.54
CA ASN A 254 -11.58 -16.43 -21.80
C ASN A 254 -11.03 -17.86 -21.76
N SER A 255 -11.94 -18.80 -21.50
CA SER A 255 -11.71 -20.25 -21.34
C SER A 255 -11.17 -20.96 -22.59
N LEU A 256 -11.19 -20.31 -23.76
CA LEU A 256 -10.64 -20.89 -24.98
C LEU A 256 -9.12 -20.84 -24.92
N ILE A 257 -8.49 -22.01 -24.73
CA ILE A 257 -7.06 -22.27 -24.88
C ILE A 257 -6.74 -22.15 -26.37
N LYS A 258 -6.29 -20.97 -26.75
CA LYS A 258 -5.88 -20.63 -28.11
C LYS A 258 -4.51 -19.96 -28.03
N PRO A 259 -3.57 -20.35 -28.89
CA PRO A 259 -2.30 -19.67 -29.02
C PRO A 259 -2.52 -18.17 -29.26
N VAL A 260 -1.68 -17.33 -28.66
CA VAL A 260 -1.76 -15.88 -28.82
C VAL A 260 -0.41 -15.31 -29.26
N PRO A 261 -0.40 -14.30 -30.15
CA PRO A 261 0.82 -13.60 -30.48
C PRO A 261 1.26 -12.69 -29.31
N PRO A 262 2.58 -12.44 -29.16
CA PRO A 262 3.10 -11.47 -28.20
C PRO A 262 2.59 -10.07 -28.52
N LEU A 263 2.40 -9.24 -27.50
CA LEU A 263 2.02 -7.84 -27.66
C LEU A 263 3.26 -6.95 -27.48
N SER A 264 3.44 -5.98 -28.38
CA SER A 264 4.51 -4.97 -28.25
C SER A 264 4.27 -4.04 -27.06
N VAL A 265 3.00 -3.82 -26.69
CA VAL A 265 2.56 -3.00 -25.57
C VAL A 265 1.54 -3.78 -24.76
N GLN A 266 1.79 -3.86 -23.46
CA GLN A 266 0.99 -4.67 -22.54
C GLN A 266 -0.10 -3.80 -21.89
N PRO A 267 -1.23 -4.40 -21.48
CA PRO A 267 -2.29 -3.68 -20.80
C PRO A 267 -1.78 -2.99 -19.54
N SER A 268 -2.32 -1.80 -19.24
CA SER A 268 -2.00 -1.06 -18.02
C SER A 268 -2.61 -1.72 -16.78
N ALA A 269 -2.11 -1.34 -15.59
CA ALA A 269 -2.67 -1.80 -14.31
C ALA A 269 -4.17 -1.45 -14.20
N LEU A 270 -4.56 -0.29 -14.70
CA LEU A 270 -5.95 0.19 -14.71
C LEU A 270 -6.90 -0.78 -15.41
N SER A 271 -6.48 -1.32 -16.57
CA SER A 271 -7.26 -2.30 -17.33
C SER A 271 -7.23 -3.71 -16.73
N SER A 272 -6.22 -4.00 -15.91
CA SER A 272 -5.93 -5.33 -15.37
C SER A 272 -6.65 -5.63 -14.07
N HIS A 273 -6.94 -4.61 -13.26
CA HIS A 273 -7.40 -4.80 -11.90
C HIS A 273 -8.54 -3.83 -11.53
N ARG A 274 -9.76 -4.36 -11.28
CA ARG A 274 -10.94 -3.54 -10.92
C ARG A 274 -10.72 -2.70 -9.66
N THR A 275 -10.04 -3.24 -8.65
CA THR A 275 -9.69 -2.48 -7.43
C THR A 275 -8.72 -1.32 -7.68
N VAL A 276 -7.81 -1.41 -8.66
CA VAL A 276 -6.95 -0.28 -9.05
C VAL A 276 -7.79 0.85 -9.62
N TYR A 277 -8.75 0.53 -10.48
CA TYR A 277 -9.72 1.51 -11.00
C TYR A 277 -10.54 2.16 -9.88
N ARG A 278 -11.05 1.39 -8.91
CA ARG A 278 -11.77 1.92 -7.75
C ARG A 278 -10.90 2.82 -6.87
N SER A 279 -9.63 2.43 -6.68
CA SER A 279 -8.67 3.21 -5.89
C SER A 279 -8.36 4.55 -6.55
N LEU A 280 -8.16 4.55 -7.88
CA LEU A 280 -7.98 5.78 -8.65
C LEU A 280 -9.20 6.70 -8.52
N TRP A 281 -10.41 6.15 -8.69
CA TRP A 281 -11.65 6.89 -8.50
C TRP A 281 -11.78 7.51 -7.12
N PHE A 282 -11.42 6.76 -6.06
CA PHE A 282 -11.47 7.24 -4.69
C PHE A 282 -10.56 8.47 -4.50
N VAL A 283 -9.32 8.41 -4.99
CA VAL A 283 -8.36 9.53 -4.89
C VAL A 283 -8.87 10.79 -5.61
N TRP A 284 -9.47 10.65 -6.80
CA TRP A 284 -10.04 11.79 -7.53
C TRP A 284 -11.31 12.35 -6.86
N ILE A 285 -12.17 11.49 -6.31
CA ILE A 285 -13.35 11.92 -5.55
C ILE A 285 -12.91 12.66 -4.29
N ALA A 286 -11.91 12.17 -3.57
CA ALA A 286 -11.40 12.83 -2.38
C ALA A 286 -10.84 14.22 -2.71
N LEU A 287 -10.07 14.37 -3.80
CA LEU A 287 -9.64 15.66 -4.29
C LEU A 287 -10.83 16.60 -4.58
N ALA A 288 -11.86 16.11 -5.29
CA ALA A 288 -13.04 16.91 -5.61
C ALA A 288 -13.82 17.34 -4.35
N VAL A 289 -13.98 16.43 -3.38
CA VAL A 289 -14.62 16.70 -2.09
C VAL A 289 -13.84 17.77 -1.33
N TRP A 290 -12.51 17.64 -1.27
CA TRP A 290 -11.65 18.63 -0.63
C TRP A 290 -11.69 19.99 -1.32
N ALA A 291 -11.59 20.03 -2.65
CA ALA A 291 -11.68 21.26 -3.42
C ALA A 291 -13.05 21.94 -3.26
N GLY A 292 -14.14 21.16 -3.23
CA GLY A 292 -15.49 21.65 -3.00
C GLY A 292 -15.67 22.19 -1.58
N TRP A 293 -15.23 21.44 -0.57
CA TRP A 293 -15.22 21.89 0.83
C TRP A 293 -14.46 23.21 0.98
N MET A 294 -13.32 23.32 0.32
CA MET A 294 -12.51 24.53 0.28
C MET A 294 -13.18 25.70 -0.44
N GLY A 295 -13.89 25.45 -1.54
CA GLY A 295 -14.67 26.47 -2.22
C GLY A 295 -15.79 27.04 -1.34
N ILE A 296 -16.48 26.17 -0.60
CA ILE A 296 -17.50 26.56 0.39
C ILE A 296 -16.86 27.43 1.48
N TRP A 297 -15.73 27.00 2.05
CA TRP A 297 -15.01 27.77 3.08
C TRP A 297 -14.50 29.12 2.57
N GLY A 298 -14.02 29.18 1.33
CA GLY A 298 -13.58 30.42 0.71
C GLY A 298 -14.73 31.38 0.42
N PHE A 299 -15.91 30.87 0.06
CA PHE A 299 -17.07 31.68 -0.31
C PHE A 299 -17.85 32.21 0.90
N TYR A 300 -18.12 31.35 1.89
CA TYR A 300 -18.90 31.72 3.07
C TYR A 300 -18.04 32.35 4.19
N GLY A 301 -16.73 32.49 3.96
CA GLY A 301 -15.77 32.74 5.03
C GLY A 301 -15.59 31.51 5.90
N VAL A 302 -14.54 31.52 6.75
CA VAL A 302 -14.42 30.52 7.81
C VAL A 302 -15.67 30.69 8.66
N PRO A 303 -16.57 29.69 8.79
CA PRO A 303 -17.69 29.81 9.71
C PRO A 303 -17.07 30.06 11.07
N ASP A 304 -17.24 31.29 11.54
CA ASP A 304 -16.86 31.69 12.88
C ASP A 304 -17.54 30.67 13.80
N ARG A 305 -16.72 29.78 14.38
CA ARG A 305 -16.95 29.15 15.68
C ARG A 305 -17.74 27.82 15.67
N LEU A 306 -17.03 26.71 15.45
CA LEU A 306 -17.12 25.61 16.44
C LEU A 306 -16.33 26.03 17.69
N GLN A 307 -16.72 27.13 18.33
CA GLN A 307 -16.10 27.56 19.58
C GLN A 307 -16.62 26.67 20.68
N PHE A 308 -15.70 25.98 21.32
CA PHE A 308 -15.97 25.41 22.63
C PHE A 308 -15.89 26.57 23.62
N ASN A 309 -17.04 27.14 23.99
CA ASN A 309 -17.13 28.16 25.04
C ASN A 309 -16.53 27.58 26.34
N GLY A 310 -15.30 28.00 26.68
CA GLY A 310 -14.59 27.58 27.88
C GLY A 310 -13.11 27.95 27.80
N SER A 311 -12.60 28.61 28.83
CA SER A 311 -11.20 29.03 29.01
C SER A 311 -10.19 27.87 29.09
N VAL A 312 -10.68 26.64 29.09
CA VAL A 312 -9.92 25.39 28.98
C VAL A 312 -10.75 24.52 28.07
N ALA A 313 -10.20 23.96 26.98
CA ALA A 313 -10.96 22.98 26.19
C ALA A 313 -11.29 21.81 27.14
N PRO A 314 -12.55 21.64 27.62
CA PRO A 314 -12.86 20.54 28.51
C PRO A 314 -12.46 19.24 27.81
N LEU A 315 -12.09 18.19 28.56
CA LEU A 315 -11.73 16.88 28.00
C LEU A 315 -12.69 16.42 26.88
N ARG A 316 -13.98 16.76 27.03
CA ARG A 316 -15.03 16.55 26.03
C ARG A 316 -14.79 17.30 24.71
N ALA A 317 -14.47 18.60 24.75
CA ALA A 317 -14.18 19.42 23.58
C ALA A 317 -12.95 18.92 22.83
N LEU A 318 -11.88 18.59 23.55
CA LEU A 318 -10.66 18.05 22.95
C LEU A 318 -10.92 16.67 22.32
N GLY A 319 -11.65 15.80 23.01
CA GLY A 319 -12.07 14.50 22.48
C GLY A 319 -12.92 14.64 21.21
N LEU A 320 -13.92 15.52 21.21
CA LEU A 320 -14.74 15.82 20.03
C LEU A 320 -13.93 16.41 18.88
N GLY A 321 -12.96 17.29 19.17
CA GLY A 321 -12.04 17.83 18.18
C GLY A 321 -11.18 16.75 17.53
N VAL A 322 -10.61 15.84 18.32
CA VAL A 322 -9.84 14.70 17.79
C VAL A 322 -10.74 13.77 16.97
N LEU A 323 -11.98 13.51 17.40
CA LEU A 323 -12.94 12.72 16.63
C LEU A 323 -13.29 13.36 15.29
N TYR A 324 -13.52 14.67 15.28
CA TYR A 324 -13.76 15.43 14.06
C TYR A 324 -12.56 15.35 13.12
N LEU A 325 -11.35 15.60 13.63
CA LEU A 325 -10.13 15.50 12.83
C LEU A 325 -9.89 14.08 12.34
N ALA A 326 -10.17 13.06 13.13
CA ALA A 326 -10.10 11.66 12.69
C ALA A 326 -11.08 11.38 11.55
N ALA A 327 -12.32 11.90 11.63
CA ALA A 327 -13.29 11.75 10.56
C ALA A 327 -12.79 12.39 9.25
N VAL A 328 -12.26 13.62 9.29
CA VAL A 328 -11.73 14.30 8.10
C VAL A 328 -10.44 13.63 7.60
N GLN A 329 -9.52 13.30 8.50
CA GLN A 329 -8.24 12.64 8.23
C GLN A 329 -8.43 11.22 7.67
N SER A 330 -9.58 10.59 7.91
CA SER A 330 -9.89 9.26 7.38
C SER A 330 -9.83 9.21 5.85
N VAL A 331 -10.30 10.26 5.17
CA VAL A 331 -10.29 10.36 3.70
C VAL A 331 -8.85 10.34 3.19
N VAL A 332 -8.01 11.25 3.71
CA VAL A 332 -6.58 11.36 3.35
C VAL A 332 -5.83 10.07 3.65
N THR A 333 -6.12 9.45 4.81
CA THR A 333 -5.48 8.20 5.21
C THR A 333 -5.84 7.08 4.26
N ILE A 334 -7.12 6.92 3.91
CA ILE A 334 -7.58 5.86 2.99
C ILE A 334 -7.00 6.10 1.58
N ASP A 335 -6.98 7.35 1.10
CA ASP A 335 -6.39 7.72 -0.19
C ASP A 335 -4.93 7.28 -0.31
N LEU A 336 -4.11 7.63 0.68
CA LEU A 336 -2.69 7.30 0.68
C LEU A 336 -2.43 5.80 0.75
N HIS A 337 -3.29 5.04 1.43
CA HIS A 337 -3.22 3.57 1.44
C HIS A 337 -3.68 2.95 0.11
N CYS A 338 -4.64 3.58 -0.58
CA CYS A 338 -4.99 3.23 -1.95
C CYS A 338 -3.81 3.47 -2.91
N CYS A 339 -3.11 4.60 -2.76
CA CYS A 339 -1.88 4.92 -3.50
C CYS A 339 -0.77 3.90 -3.22
N GLU A 340 -0.61 3.50 -1.95
CA GLU A 340 0.35 2.46 -1.55
C GLU A 340 0.13 1.14 -2.28
N MET A 341 -1.11 0.68 -2.36
CA MET A 341 -1.41 -0.54 -3.09
C MET A 341 -1.04 -0.41 -4.57
N VAL A 342 -1.41 0.70 -5.21
CA VAL A 342 -1.10 0.96 -6.61
C VAL A 342 0.41 0.93 -6.87
N THR A 343 1.20 1.59 -6.01
CA THR A 343 2.66 1.61 -6.16
C THR A 343 3.28 0.23 -5.95
N THR A 344 2.77 -0.55 -4.98
CA THR A 344 3.24 -1.91 -4.73
C THR A 344 2.92 -2.83 -5.90
N LEU A 345 1.73 -2.70 -6.51
CA LEU A 345 1.34 -3.45 -7.70
C LEU A 345 2.21 -3.09 -8.93
N ALA A 346 2.54 -1.81 -9.10
CA ALA A 346 3.47 -1.38 -10.15
C ALA A 346 4.89 -1.92 -9.90
N ARG A 347 5.33 -1.97 -8.64
CA ARG A 347 6.61 -2.58 -8.25
C ARG A 347 6.62 -4.08 -8.53
N ASP A 348 5.54 -4.79 -8.22
CA ASP A 348 5.42 -6.22 -8.51
C ASP A 348 5.59 -6.50 -10.01
N GLU A 349 5.02 -5.66 -10.87
CA GLU A 349 5.23 -5.74 -12.32
C GLU A 349 6.69 -5.44 -12.71
N LEU A 350 7.36 -4.46 -12.08
CA LEU A 350 8.77 -4.18 -12.36
C LEU A 350 9.69 -5.35 -11.99
N VAL A 351 9.42 -6.02 -10.86
CA VAL A 351 10.15 -7.23 -10.46
C VAL A 351 9.99 -8.34 -11.50
N TRP A 352 8.77 -8.53 -12.01
CA TRP A 352 8.53 -9.48 -13.10
C TRP A 352 9.25 -9.09 -14.39
N ARG A 353 9.21 -7.81 -14.76
CA ARG A 353 9.84 -7.27 -15.98
C ARG A 353 11.35 -7.41 -15.99
N ALA A 354 11.98 -7.46 -14.82
CA ALA A 354 13.41 -7.70 -14.71
C ALA A 354 13.85 -9.01 -15.40
N ALA A 355 12.94 -9.99 -15.55
CA ALA A 355 13.24 -11.26 -16.23
C ALA A 355 13.58 -11.09 -17.72
N SER A 356 13.06 -10.06 -18.39
CA SER A 356 13.44 -9.76 -19.79
C SER A 356 14.70 -8.92 -19.92
N THR A 357 15.34 -8.55 -18.81
CA THR A 357 16.57 -7.75 -18.82
C THR A 357 17.81 -8.64 -18.74
N PRO A 358 18.99 -8.16 -19.14
CA PRO A 358 20.24 -8.91 -19.00
C PRO A 358 20.58 -9.30 -17.55
N ALA A 359 20.03 -8.60 -16.56
CA ALA A 359 20.24 -8.90 -15.15
C ALA A 359 19.37 -10.08 -14.64
N GLY A 360 18.28 -10.40 -15.35
CA GLY A 360 17.27 -11.35 -14.93
C GLY A 360 16.42 -10.87 -13.75
N ALA A 361 15.34 -11.58 -13.47
CA ALA A 361 14.54 -11.38 -12.27
C ALA A 361 15.12 -12.23 -11.14
N GLN A 362 15.48 -11.56 -10.05
CA GLN A 362 15.98 -12.22 -8.85
C GLN A 362 14.85 -12.31 -7.80
N PRO A 363 14.79 -13.39 -7.01
CA PRO A 363 14.08 -13.45 -5.73
C PRO A 363 14.41 -12.25 -4.84
N ALA A 364 13.60 -11.98 -3.82
CA ALA A 364 13.78 -10.76 -3.03
C ALA A 364 15.21 -10.59 -2.52
N GLY A 365 15.83 -9.45 -2.86
CA GLY A 365 17.03 -8.98 -2.19
C GLY A 365 16.72 -8.49 -0.78
N ASN A 366 17.64 -7.70 -0.20
CA ASN A 366 17.36 -7.01 1.05
C ASN A 366 16.08 -6.15 0.90
N PRO A 367 15.05 -6.36 1.74
CA PRO A 367 13.76 -5.69 1.58
C PRO A 367 13.87 -4.16 1.60
N LEU A 368 14.83 -3.61 2.36
CA LEU A 368 15.06 -2.17 2.41
C LEU A 368 15.64 -1.64 1.10
N ILE A 369 16.58 -2.37 0.49
CA ILE A 369 17.16 -2.00 -0.80
C ILE A 369 16.10 -2.04 -1.89
N VAL A 370 15.22 -3.06 -1.88
CA VAL A 370 14.13 -3.17 -2.85
C VAL A 370 13.13 -2.01 -2.73
N VAL A 371 12.79 -1.60 -1.50
CA VAL A 371 11.88 -0.47 -1.25
C VAL A 371 12.56 0.85 -1.63
N LEU A 372 13.81 1.08 -1.22
CA LEU A 372 14.52 2.34 -1.49
C LEU A 372 15.03 2.46 -2.93
N GLY A 373 15.17 1.34 -3.64
CA GLY A 373 15.60 1.32 -5.04
C GLY A 373 14.50 1.69 -6.04
N SER A 374 13.23 1.74 -5.61
CA SER A 374 12.10 2.13 -6.44
C SER A 374 11.68 3.57 -6.14
N TRP A 375 11.75 4.44 -7.16
CA TRP A 375 11.32 5.83 -7.02
C TRP A 375 9.83 5.94 -6.63
N GLN A 376 8.98 4.98 -7.02
CA GLN A 376 7.58 4.94 -6.63
C GLN A 376 7.42 4.73 -5.12
N SER A 377 8.18 3.78 -4.56
CA SER A 377 8.18 3.49 -3.13
C SER A 377 8.80 4.62 -2.30
N VAL A 378 9.91 5.20 -2.76
CA VAL A 378 10.52 6.39 -2.11
C VAL A 378 9.58 7.58 -2.15
N GLY A 379 8.97 7.85 -3.31
CA GLY A 379 8.00 8.93 -3.47
C GLY A 379 6.84 8.80 -2.49
N LEU A 380 6.27 7.60 -2.34
CA LEU A 380 5.21 7.34 -1.38
C LEU A 380 5.67 7.46 0.08
N LEU A 381 6.84 6.93 0.42
CA LEU A 381 7.42 6.97 1.77
C LEU A 381 7.61 8.42 2.25
N LEU A 382 7.95 9.33 1.34
CA LEU A 382 8.06 10.76 1.62
C LEU A 382 6.69 11.47 1.62
N THR A 383 5.82 11.12 0.67
CA THR A 383 4.52 11.78 0.47
C THR A 383 3.57 11.51 1.62
N LYS A 384 3.54 10.30 2.19
CA LYS A 384 2.68 9.96 3.33
C LYS A 384 2.86 10.90 4.53
N PRO A 385 4.05 10.97 5.17
CA PRO A 385 4.23 11.82 6.34
C PRO A 385 4.11 13.30 5.98
N ALA A 386 4.56 13.72 4.79
CA ALA A 386 4.42 15.09 4.33
C ALA A 386 2.95 15.50 4.19
N THR A 387 2.09 14.64 3.64
CA THR A 387 0.66 14.92 3.44
C THR A 387 -0.08 14.98 4.77
N HIS A 388 0.20 14.04 5.69
CA HIS A 388 -0.41 14.06 7.03
C HIS A 388 0.07 15.23 7.88
N TRP A 389 1.36 15.57 7.80
CA TRP A 389 1.91 16.78 8.42
C TRP A 389 1.28 18.05 7.85
N PHE A 390 1.20 18.15 6.51
CA PHE A 390 0.57 19.29 5.86
C PHE A 390 -0.91 19.40 6.25
N PHE A 391 -1.62 18.28 6.34
CA PHE A 391 -2.99 18.27 6.87
C PHE A 391 -3.05 18.89 8.29
N GLY A 392 -2.17 18.47 9.20
CA GLY A 392 -2.15 18.96 10.59
C GLY A 392 -1.84 20.45 10.74
N ILE A 393 -1.09 21.06 9.81
CA ILE A 393 -0.89 22.52 9.77
C ILE A 393 -2.08 23.26 9.13
N THR A 394 -2.85 22.59 8.26
CA THR A 394 -4.04 23.19 7.64
C THR A 394 -5.26 23.17 8.54
N LEU A 395 -5.46 22.08 9.28
CA LEU A 395 -6.54 21.90 10.24
C LEU A 395 -5.95 21.57 11.60
N SER A 396 -6.13 22.47 12.56
CA SER A 396 -5.64 22.29 13.92
C SER A 396 -6.70 22.69 14.94
N ILE A 397 -6.51 22.24 16.18
CA ILE A 397 -7.34 22.64 17.31
C ILE A 397 -6.58 23.75 18.03
N VAL A 398 -7.17 24.93 18.12
CA VAL A 398 -6.61 26.07 18.87
C VAL A 398 -7.22 26.07 20.26
N ALA A 399 -6.37 26.16 21.28
CA ALA A 399 -6.82 26.22 22.66
C ALA A 399 -7.71 27.45 22.91
N GLY A 400 -8.91 27.24 23.43
CA GLY A 400 -9.88 28.31 23.72
C GLY A 400 -10.71 28.78 22.53
N GLU A 401 -10.31 28.50 21.29
CA GLU A 401 -11.02 28.94 20.07
C GLU A 401 -11.68 27.78 19.31
N GLY A 402 -11.26 26.54 19.58
CA GLY A 402 -11.83 25.33 18.97
C GLY A 402 -11.15 24.92 17.67
N LEU A 403 -11.92 24.38 16.73
CA LEU A 403 -11.37 23.94 15.44
C LEU A 403 -11.05 25.16 14.57
N TYR A 404 -9.81 25.23 14.09
CA TYR A 404 -9.33 26.32 13.25
C TYR A 404 -8.72 25.77 11.96
N GLY A 405 -9.15 26.31 10.81
CA GLY A 405 -8.45 26.11 9.55
C GLY A 405 -7.57 27.30 9.23
N THR A 406 -6.30 27.04 8.92
CA THR A 406 -5.36 28.08 8.50
C THR A 406 -5.58 28.43 7.03
N SER A 407 -5.10 29.58 6.57
CA SER A 407 -5.15 29.94 5.13
C SER A 407 -4.44 28.92 4.22
N LEU A 408 -3.54 28.10 4.78
CA LEU A 408 -2.88 27.00 4.05
C LEU A 408 -3.84 25.90 3.63
N ILE A 409 -5.05 25.85 4.18
CA ILE A 409 -6.09 24.91 3.76
C ILE A 409 -6.46 25.11 2.28
N LEU A 410 -6.28 26.32 1.72
CA LEU A 410 -6.41 26.63 0.29
C LEU A 410 -5.35 25.93 -0.59
N CYS A 411 -4.20 25.57 -0.01
CA CYS A 411 -3.12 24.90 -0.72
C CYS A 411 -3.23 23.37 -0.63
N PHE A 412 -4.03 22.81 0.29
CA PHE A 412 -4.12 21.35 0.46
C PHE A 412 -4.65 20.61 -0.77
N PRO A 413 -5.64 21.13 -1.54
CA PRO A 413 -6.05 20.51 -2.80
C PRO A 413 -4.90 20.37 -3.81
N LEU A 414 -3.88 21.23 -3.78
CA LEU A 414 -2.70 21.08 -4.66
C LEU A 414 -1.85 19.87 -4.26
N VAL A 415 -1.74 19.59 -2.95
CA VAL A 415 -1.06 18.39 -2.45
C VAL A 415 -1.83 17.13 -2.87
N LEU A 416 -3.16 17.12 -2.70
CA LEU A 416 -3.99 16.01 -3.13
C LEU A 416 -4.00 15.83 -4.66
N LEU A 417 -3.94 16.93 -5.42
CA LEU A 417 -3.79 16.88 -6.88
C LEU A 417 -2.45 16.23 -7.27
N ALA A 418 -1.36 16.55 -6.59
CA ALA A 418 -0.08 15.90 -6.84
C ALA A 418 -0.15 14.38 -6.57
N VAL A 419 -0.79 13.97 -5.47
CA VAL A 419 -1.05 12.55 -5.15
C VAL A 419 -1.92 11.88 -6.22
N ALA A 420 -2.98 12.53 -6.66
CA ALA A 420 -3.89 12.04 -7.70
C ALA A 420 -3.19 11.87 -9.05
N LEU A 421 -2.39 12.86 -9.46
CA LEU A 421 -1.59 12.82 -10.69
C LEU A 421 -0.53 11.73 -10.63
N PHE A 422 0.22 11.64 -9.53
CA PHE A 422 1.19 10.57 -9.30
C PHE A 422 0.54 9.19 -9.46
N THR A 423 -0.59 8.97 -8.78
CA THR A 423 -1.33 7.70 -8.84
C THR A 423 -1.82 7.41 -10.25
N THR A 424 -2.38 8.42 -10.94
CA THR A 424 -2.84 8.32 -12.33
C THR A 424 -1.70 7.91 -13.27
N ILE A 425 -0.52 8.53 -13.14
CA ILE A 425 0.66 8.21 -13.95
C ILE A 425 1.08 6.75 -13.72
N VAL A 426 1.11 6.31 -12.45
CA VAL A 426 1.52 4.94 -12.11
C VAL A 426 0.56 3.90 -12.69
N VAL A 427 -0.76 4.10 -12.61
CA VAL A 427 -1.76 3.10 -13.07
C VAL A 427 -1.98 3.09 -14.59
N THR A 428 -1.74 4.21 -15.26
CA THR A 428 -1.94 4.34 -16.72
C THR A 428 -0.72 3.90 -17.52
N ARG A 429 0.47 3.84 -16.89
CA ARG A 429 1.70 3.39 -17.55
C ARG A 429 1.53 1.96 -18.09
N GLN A 430 1.74 1.83 -19.40
CA GLN A 430 1.73 0.54 -20.09
C GLN A 430 3.14 -0.04 -20.14
N PRO A 431 3.36 -1.28 -19.71
CA PRO A 431 4.64 -1.95 -19.88
C PRO A 431 4.93 -2.18 -21.36
N LEU A 432 6.15 -1.89 -21.77
CA LEU A 432 6.63 -2.15 -23.12
C LEU A 432 7.23 -3.56 -23.21
N GLY A 433 7.12 -4.16 -24.39
CA GLY A 433 7.76 -5.42 -24.74
C GLY A 433 6.86 -6.66 -24.65
N PRO A 434 7.34 -7.78 -25.22
CA PRO A 434 6.54 -8.98 -25.46
C PRO A 434 6.18 -9.76 -24.19
N GLN A 435 6.90 -9.56 -23.08
CA GLN A 435 6.63 -10.26 -21.83
C GLN A 435 5.20 -9.94 -21.33
N PRO A 436 4.36 -10.94 -20.99
CA PRO A 436 3.00 -10.69 -20.54
C PRO A 436 2.95 -9.94 -19.22
N ALA A 437 2.03 -8.98 -19.08
CA ALA A 437 1.84 -8.26 -17.81
C ALA A 437 1.12 -9.12 -16.76
N THR A 438 1.59 -9.05 -15.51
CA THR A 438 1.06 -9.83 -14.39
C THR A 438 0.54 -8.96 -13.26
N TYR A 439 1.19 -7.82 -12.99
CA TYR A 439 0.86 -6.94 -11.87
C TYR A 439 0.72 -7.67 -10.52
N GLY A 440 1.56 -8.71 -10.33
CA GLY A 440 1.51 -9.54 -9.13
C GLY A 440 0.34 -10.52 -9.07
N HIS A 441 -0.42 -10.74 -10.14
CA HIS A 441 -1.45 -11.78 -10.18
C HIS A 441 -0.82 -13.17 -10.08
N VAL A 442 -1.11 -13.87 -8.99
CA VAL A 442 -0.36 -15.07 -8.58
C VAL A 442 -0.52 -16.20 -9.60
N GLN A 443 -1.76 -16.49 -10.03
CA GLN A 443 -2.00 -17.57 -10.98
C GLN A 443 -1.37 -17.26 -12.36
N THR A 444 -1.34 -15.99 -12.78
CA THR A 444 -0.68 -15.63 -14.05
C THR A 444 0.82 -15.81 -13.93
N LEU A 445 1.44 -15.37 -12.83
CA LEU A 445 2.86 -15.64 -12.58
C LEU A 445 3.16 -17.14 -12.58
N ALA A 446 2.33 -17.94 -11.90
CA ALA A 446 2.47 -19.39 -11.86
C ALA A 446 2.25 -20.07 -13.23
N ASP A 447 1.53 -19.44 -14.16
CA ASP A 447 1.32 -19.95 -15.52
C ASP A 447 2.45 -19.54 -16.48
N LEU A 448 3.12 -18.41 -16.21
CA LEU A 448 4.24 -17.91 -17.01
C LEU A 448 5.56 -18.54 -16.57
N VAL A 449 5.79 -18.68 -15.27
CA VAL A 449 7.03 -19.25 -14.72
C VAL A 449 6.98 -20.78 -14.79
N ASP A 450 7.61 -21.33 -15.81
CA ASP A 450 7.73 -22.77 -16.05
C ASP A 450 8.96 -23.40 -15.37
N ARG A 451 9.99 -22.61 -15.04
CA ARG A 451 11.18 -23.02 -14.29
C ARG A 451 11.52 -21.98 -13.23
N TRP A 452 11.50 -22.41 -11.97
CA TRP A 452 11.85 -21.57 -10.83
C TRP A 452 13.37 -21.65 -10.56
N SER A 453 14.07 -20.52 -10.58
CA SER A 453 15.51 -20.41 -10.32
C SER A 453 15.86 -19.17 -9.49
N MET A 454 17.10 -19.09 -8.98
CA MET A 454 17.61 -17.91 -8.26
C MET A 454 17.76 -16.67 -9.13
N VAL A 455 17.93 -16.84 -10.44
CA VAL A 455 17.87 -15.76 -11.42
C VAL A 455 17.05 -16.30 -12.57
N MET A 456 15.96 -15.62 -12.92
CA MET A 456 15.03 -16.04 -13.97
C MET A 456 15.14 -15.09 -15.16
N TYR A 457 15.34 -15.67 -16.33
CA TYR A 457 15.33 -14.97 -17.60
C TYR A 457 14.10 -15.38 -18.40
N TRP A 458 13.40 -14.41 -18.97
CA TRP A 458 12.21 -14.61 -19.80
C TRP A 458 12.59 -14.53 -21.28
N GLY A 459 12.14 -15.50 -22.09
CA GLY A 459 12.39 -15.47 -23.53
C GLY A 459 11.71 -16.59 -24.32
N ASP A 460 12.06 -16.65 -25.61
CA ASP A 460 11.65 -17.72 -26.54
C ASP A 460 12.33 -19.03 -26.15
N LYS A 461 11.54 -20.10 -26.08
CA LYS A 461 12.03 -21.47 -26.02
C LYS A 461 11.67 -22.11 -27.35
N GLU A 462 12.69 -22.58 -28.07
CA GLU A 462 12.52 -23.11 -29.43
C GLU A 462 11.36 -24.11 -29.53
N LYS A 463 10.76 -24.17 -30.72
CA LYS A 463 9.69 -25.13 -31.02
C LYS A 463 10.26 -26.55 -30.93
N LEU A 464 10.08 -27.20 -29.78
CA LEU A 464 10.43 -28.59 -29.54
C LEU A 464 9.47 -29.55 -30.29
N GLY A 465 9.35 -29.39 -31.61
CA GLY A 465 8.46 -30.18 -32.46
C GLY A 465 6.97 -29.79 -32.39
N TRP A 466 6.61 -28.73 -31.66
CA TRP A 466 5.24 -28.24 -31.56
C TRP A 466 4.89 -27.24 -32.67
N PRO A 467 3.62 -27.21 -33.13
CA PRO A 467 3.17 -26.25 -34.15
C PRO A 467 3.19 -24.79 -33.65
N VAL A 468 3.31 -24.58 -32.34
CA VAL A 468 3.31 -23.28 -31.68
C VAL A 468 4.59 -23.09 -30.87
N GLY A 469 5.05 -21.85 -30.76
CA GLY A 469 6.17 -21.49 -29.91
C GLY A 469 5.82 -21.64 -28.42
N HIS A 470 6.85 -21.74 -27.59
CA HIS A 470 6.71 -21.69 -26.14
C HIS A 470 7.61 -20.58 -25.60
N ALA A 471 7.09 -19.74 -24.72
CA ALA A 471 7.90 -18.76 -24.01
C ALA A 471 7.93 -19.13 -22.54
N GLY A 472 9.00 -18.81 -21.85
CA GLY A 472 9.10 -19.20 -20.45
C GLY A 472 10.32 -18.64 -19.77
N THR A 473 10.59 -19.19 -18.59
CA THR A 473 11.68 -18.81 -17.71
C THR A 473 12.84 -19.81 -17.77
N SER A 474 14.07 -19.32 -17.67
CA SER A 474 15.26 -20.18 -17.46
C SER A 474 16.23 -19.55 -16.48
N ASP A 475 17.12 -20.38 -15.94
CA ASP A 475 18.30 -20.01 -15.16
C ASP A 475 19.44 -19.38 -15.99
N VAL A 476 19.35 -19.46 -17.32
CA VAL A 476 20.28 -18.85 -18.27
C VAL A 476 19.55 -17.87 -19.18
N PRO A 477 20.22 -16.83 -19.71
CA PRO A 477 19.63 -15.90 -20.66
C PRO A 477 19.01 -16.60 -21.87
N LEU A 478 17.77 -16.24 -22.20
CA LEU A 478 17.02 -16.77 -23.34
C LEU A 478 17.00 -15.77 -24.49
N PRO A 479 16.86 -16.24 -25.74
CA PRO A 479 16.64 -15.36 -26.88
C PRO A 479 15.31 -14.57 -26.73
N PRO A 480 15.22 -13.38 -27.34
CA PRO A 480 14.01 -12.57 -27.26
C PRO A 480 12.82 -13.28 -27.93
N VAL A 481 11.64 -13.06 -27.37
CA VAL A 481 10.36 -13.55 -27.92
C VAL A 481 10.17 -13.01 -29.34
N LYS A 482 9.80 -13.90 -30.28
CA LYS A 482 9.62 -13.56 -31.70
C LYS A 482 8.26 -12.92 -31.92
N MET A 483 8.27 -11.65 -32.35
CA MET A 483 7.04 -10.93 -32.68
C MET A 483 6.37 -11.54 -33.91
N GLY A 484 5.04 -11.68 -33.89
CA GLY A 484 4.25 -12.23 -35.00
C GLY A 484 4.08 -13.75 -34.98
N GLU A 485 4.81 -14.47 -34.14
CA GLU A 485 4.60 -15.91 -33.94
C GLU A 485 3.51 -16.20 -32.92
N LEU A 486 2.90 -17.38 -33.01
CA LEU A 486 1.91 -17.85 -32.03
C LEU A 486 2.57 -18.64 -30.92
N TYR A 487 2.24 -18.29 -29.67
CA TYR A 487 2.71 -18.95 -28.47
C TYR A 487 1.56 -19.63 -27.72
N ALA A 488 1.86 -20.77 -27.10
CA ALA A 488 0.90 -21.64 -26.41
C ALA A 488 0.09 -20.95 -25.30
#